data_AF-A0A168R6U4-F1
#
_entry.id   AF-A0A168R6U4-F1
#
_cell.length_a   1.000
_cell.length_b   1.000
_cell.length_c   1.000
_cell.angle_alpha   90.00
_cell.angle_beta   90.00
_cell.angle_gamma   90.00
#
_symmetry.space_group_name_H-M   'P 1'
#
loop_
_entity.id
_entity.type
_entity.pdbx_description
1 polymer ?
#
loop_
_entity_poly.entity_id
_entity_poly.type
_entity_poly.pdbx_seq_one_letter_code
_entity_poly.pdbx_strand_id
1 'polypeptide(L)'
;MYFAGMPFSERSKTENVCYVSAVLGSSGLNAVDLVPALVEDLLSLERGVLMYCADQGRTVLVIAPILFISAGNPRHAEICSIKMPSSKCPCRKCYQSKMNRASTTDEAGNVVSVRLNPIETLLATCPERSKHHYELASIGVSNDIPIHNGMTASRLGYKDTGSRNLLHLQSFDSAKDTPVKILHTILLGTAKYFIRYLVRTLLDKNSFNRLTLELEKHQSAPEYSRTFRHKLNYCGSFLGRDFKQFIQTLPLVMETEFTKPTDSKVQTIIPVLKKLGLLQYLLLFLSAPLVPLLKDTFKRRHLFAIFHLADDIRRFGCALNFETEKGEQMNKFIREHVRHTNGHNPAKDITIRFGKEEMLRHIIDGGYWRDQDGHSVKIDAHAKLWLDTNRKDFSVTLLGGSRPLEDNNYAHQEIKAGVCAVFSVTESSSFSSRPYIFGKARKEAGDIVIDCFEIASIDTAKQTLKARLTTTTFPLQQLTTELIIDMHLSDDQGYQLVNVCKFSSYWFFSEHFSNFLHYSDELSAFFNRP
;
A
#
# COMPACT_ATOMS: atom_id res chain seq x y z
N MET A 1 -16.66 -4.17 2.31
CA MET A 1 -16.50 -3.13 3.36
C MET A 1 -15.74 -3.77 4.51
N TYR A 2 -14.98 -3.01 5.30
CA TYR A 2 -14.22 -3.57 6.41
C TYR A 2 -14.51 -2.81 7.71
N PHE A 3 -14.53 -3.51 8.84
CA PHE A 3 -14.62 -2.87 10.15
C PHE A 3 -13.26 -2.29 10.56
N ALA A 4 -13.27 -1.07 11.11
CA ALA A 4 -12.06 -0.32 11.45
C ALA A 4 -11.17 -1.03 12.49
N GLY A 5 -11.77 -1.74 13.45
CA GLY A 5 -11.06 -2.46 14.52
C GLY A 5 -10.58 -3.86 14.16
N MET A 6 -10.85 -4.34 12.94
CA MET A 6 -10.41 -5.66 12.53
C MET A 6 -8.88 -5.67 12.30
N PRO A 7 -8.12 -6.65 12.87
CA PRO A 7 -6.70 -6.79 12.63
C PRO A 7 -6.38 -6.84 11.13
N PHE A 8 -5.20 -6.34 10.72
CA PHE A 8 -4.84 -6.32 9.30
C PHE A 8 -4.82 -7.72 8.67
N SER A 9 -4.36 -8.73 9.41
CA SER A 9 -4.39 -10.14 9.00
C SER A 9 -5.81 -10.59 8.67
N GLU A 10 -6.77 -10.31 9.54
CA GLU A 10 -8.19 -10.62 9.37
C GLU A 10 -8.80 -9.82 8.21
N ARG A 11 -8.63 -8.50 8.19
CA ARG A 11 -9.14 -7.62 7.11
C ARG A 11 -8.67 -8.07 5.74
N SER A 12 -7.47 -8.64 5.68
CA SER A 12 -6.85 -9.08 4.44
C SER A 12 -7.33 -10.42 3.90
N LYS A 13 -8.11 -11.17 4.69
CA LYS A 13 -8.68 -12.43 4.23
C LYS A 13 -9.74 -12.16 3.16
N THR A 14 -9.75 -13.00 2.13
CA THR A 14 -10.71 -12.90 1.02
C THR A 14 -12.16 -12.96 1.50
N GLU A 15 -12.43 -13.72 2.56
CA GLU A 15 -13.76 -13.85 3.18
C GLU A 15 -14.33 -12.52 3.68
N ASN A 16 -13.47 -11.55 3.99
CA ASN A 16 -13.85 -10.21 4.45
C ASN A 16 -14.01 -9.21 3.29
N VAL A 17 -13.88 -9.66 2.03
CA VAL A 17 -14.09 -8.85 0.83
C VAL A 17 -15.46 -9.15 0.22
N CYS A 18 -16.49 -8.42 0.66
CA CYS A 18 -17.84 -8.59 0.14
C CYS A 18 -18.04 -7.91 -1.23
N TYR A 19 -18.63 -8.63 -2.17
CA TYR A 19 -19.14 -8.06 -3.42
C TYR A 19 -20.47 -7.35 -3.15
N VAL A 20 -20.64 -6.15 -3.71
CA VAL A 20 -21.86 -5.35 -3.51
C VAL A 20 -22.71 -5.35 -4.79
N SER A 21 -22.13 -4.96 -5.92
CA SER A 21 -22.85 -4.88 -7.20
C SER A 21 -21.87 -4.73 -8.38
N ALA A 22 -22.37 -4.90 -9.60
CA ALA A 22 -21.69 -4.56 -10.84
C ALA A 22 -22.64 -3.84 -11.79
N VAL A 23 -22.06 -2.94 -12.58
CA VAL A 23 -22.75 -2.22 -13.65
C VAL A 23 -22.10 -2.53 -15.01
N LEU A 24 -22.92 -2.68 -16.03
CA LEU A 24 -22.47 -2.88 -17.41
C LEU A 24 -22.04 -1.54 -18.01
N GLY A 25 -20.77 -1.38 -18.35
CA GLY A 25 -20.28 -0.15 -18.99
C GLY A 25 -20.97 0.17 -20.33
N SER A 26 -21.53 -0.84 -21.02
CA SER A 26 -22.32 -0.66 -22.25
C SER A 26 -23.65 0.07 -22.01
N SER A 27 -24.16 0.09 -20.77
CA SER A 27 -25.39 0.81 -20.42
C SER A 27 -25.18 2.31 -20.19
N GLY A 28 -23.95 2.80 -20.33
CA GLY A 28 -23.58 4.18 -19.97
C GLY A 28 -23.48 4.42 -18.47
N LEU A 29 -23.85 3.44 -17.65
CA LEU A 29 -23.72 3.49 -16.19
C LEU A 29 -22.28 3.21 -15.74
N ASN A 30 -21.93 3.81 -14.61
CA ASN A 30 -20.66 3.70 -13.93
C ASN A 30 -20.87 3.39 -12.43
N ALA A 31 -19.79 3.01 -11.74
CA ALA A 31 -19.89 2.57 -10.35
C ALA A 31 -20.44 3.65 -9.39
N VAL A 32 -20.29 4.93 -9.73
CA VAL A 32 -20.79 6.05 -8.92
C VAL A 32 -22.31 6.18 -9.02
N ASP A 33 -22.93 5.66 -10.08
CA ASP A 33 -24.40 5.67 -10.21
C ASP A 33 -25.08 4.75 -9.17
N LEU A 34 -24.32 3.85 -8.53
CA LEU A 34 -24.79 3.03 -7.41
C LEU A 34 -24.75 3.76 -6.06
N VAL A 35 -23.99 4.84 -5.96
CA VAL A 35 -23.75 5.55 -4.69
C VAL A 35 -25.03 6.03 -4.02
N PRO A 36 -26.02 6.60 -4.73
CA PRO A 36 -27.27 7.02 -4.12
C PRO A 36 -27.96 5.91 -3.32
N ALA A 37 -28.08 4.71 -3.89
CA ALA A 37 -28.69 3.56 -3.23
C ALA A 37 -27.86 3.10 -2.01
N LEU A 38 -26.54 3.07 -2.14
CA LEU A 38 -25.65 2.69 -1.04
C LEU A 38 -25.70 3.69 0.13
N VAL A 39 -25.88 4.98 -0.15
CA VAL A 39 -25.94 6.01 0.88
C VAL A 39 -27.15 5.83 1.79
N GLU A 40 -28.29 5.36 1.28
CA GLU A 40 -29.47 5.10 2.11
C GLU A 40 -29.17 4.03 3.17
N ASP A 41 -28.53 2.93 2.76
CA ASP A 41 -28.10 1.86 3.68
C ASP A 41 -27.03 2.36 4.66
N LEU A 42 -26.06 3.14 4.19
CA LEU A 42 -25.01 3.72 5.04
C LEU A 42 -25.57 4.71 6.07
N LEU A 43 -26.57 5.51 5.70
CA LEU A 43 -27.27 6.40 6.64
C LEU A 43 -28.03 5.61 7.70
N SER A 44 -28.63 4.47 7.33
CA SER A 44 -29.27 3.58 8.30
C SER A 44 -28.24 3.05 9.30
N LEU A 45 -27.07 2.58 8.82
CA LEU A 45 -25.99 2.10 9.68
C LEU A 45 -25.37 3.20 10.56
N GLU A 46 -25.26 4.42 10.05
CA GLU A 46 -24.78 5.58 10.80
C GLU A 46 -25.74 5.99 11.93
N ARG A 47 -27.06 5.89 11.69
CA ARG A 47 -28.10 6.15 12.70
C ARG A 47 -28.28 4.99 13.69
N GLY A 48 -27.90 3.79 13.29
CA GLY A 48 -28.00 2.57 14.07
C GLY A 48 -29.12 1.64 13.58
N VAL A 49 -28.81 0.36 13.47
CA VAL A 49 -29.74 -0.70 13.05
C VAL A 49 -29.79 -1.78 14.12
N LEU A 50 -31.00 -2.24 14.46
CA LEU A 50 -31.19 -3.38 15.33
C LEU A 50 -30.88 -4.67 14.57
N MET A 51 -29.92 -5.45 15.06
CA MET A 51 -29.49 -6.72 14.47
C MET A 51 -29.47 -7.82 15.53
N TYR A 52 -29.79 -9.06 15.17
CA TYR A 52 -29.66 -10.18 16.09
C TYR A 52 -28.21 -10.63 16.17
N CYS A 53 -27.61 -10.61 17.37
CA CYS A 53 -26.27 -11.13 17.62
C CYS A 53 -26.39 -12.59 18.09
N ALA A 54 -25.98 -13.52 17.23
CA ALA A 54 -26.02 -14.95 17.55
C ALA A 54 -25.16 -15.30 18.78
N ASP A 55 -23.97 -14.70 18.90
CA ASP A 55 -23.05 -14.94 20.01
C ASP A 55 -23.62 -14.51 21.37
N GLN A 56 -24.46 -13.47 21.37
CA GLN A 56 -25.10 -12.96 22.59
C GLN A 56 -26.55 -13.43 22.76
N GLY A 57 -27.10 -14.17 21.79
CA GLY A 57 -28.49 -14.64 21.80
C GLY A 57 -29.54 -13.53 21.89
N ARG A 58 -29.22 -12.29 21.46
CA ARG A 58 -30.11 -11.13 21.63
C ARG A 58 -29.98 -10.13 20.49
N THR A 59 -31.01 -9.29 20.33
CA THR A 59 -30.95 -8.12 19.46
C THR A 59 -30.03 -7.06 20.06
N VAL A 60 -29.11 -6.54 19.25
CA VAL A 60 -28.15 -5.48 19.59
C VAL A 60 -28.32 -4.30 18.63
N LEU A 61 -28.02 -3.09 19.10
CA LEU A 61 -27.94 -1.91 18.25
C LEU A 61 -26.55 -1.85 17.61
N VAL A 62 -26.50 -1.93 16.29
CA VAL A 62 -25.27 -1.81 15.51
C VAL A 62 -25.18 -0.42 14.90
N ILE A 63 -24.16 0.34 15.29
CA ILE A 63 -23.84 1.66 14.73
C ILE A 63 -22.50 1.55 14.01
N ALA A 64 -22.50 1.77 12.70
CA ALA A 64 -21.32 1.55 11.85
C ALA A 64 -21.15 2.70 10.84
N PRO A 65 -20.68 3.88 11.29
CA PRO A 65 -20.41 5.00 10.40
C PRO A 65 -19.24 4.67 9.46
N ILE A 66 -19.26 5.25 8.25
CA ILE A 66 -18.15 5.08 7.32
C ILE A 66 -16.91 5.82 7.82
N LEU A 67 -15.75 5.15 7.79
CA LEU A 67 -14.47 5.75 8.19
C LEU A 67 -13.75 6.40 7.01
N PHE A 68 -13.65 5.70 5.87
CA PHE A 68 -13.09 6.23 4.63
C PHE A 68 -13.49 5.37 3.43
N ILE A 69 -13.31 5.91 2.21
CA ILE A 69 -13.45 5.17 0.96
C ILE A 69 -12.09 5.01 0.30
N SER A 70 -11.64 3.77 0.08
CA SER A 70 -10.42 3.47 -0.68
C SER A 70 -10.74 3.30 -2.17
N ALA A 71 -10.04 4.02 -3.06
CA ALA A 71 -10.26 3.89 -4.50
C ALA A 71 -9.04 4.31 -5.33
N GLY A 72 -9.10 4.02 -6.64
CA GLY A 72 -8.23 4.60 -7.67
C GLY A 72 -8.24 6.13 -7.66
N ASN A 73 -7.13 6.80 -8.01
CA ASN A 73 -7.12 8.25 -8.16
C ASN A 73 -8.27 8.79 -9.05
N PRO A 74 -8.58 8.20 -10.24
CA PRO A 74 -9.75 8.61 -11.02
C PRO A 74 -11.08 8.39 -10.28
N ARG A 75 -11.25 7.23 -9.62
CA ARG A 75 -12.48 6.89 -8.88
C ARG A 75 -12.68 7.77 -7.66
N HIS A 76 -11.63 8.11 -6.90
CA HIS A 76 -11.71 9.10 -5.83
C HIS A 76 -12.10 10.48 -6.36
N ALA A 77 -11.61 10.86 -7.55
CA ALA A 77 -12.02 12.12 -8.15
C ALA A 77 -13.51 12.13 -8.46
N GLU A 78 -14.05 11.04 -8.98
CA GLU A 78 -15.49 10.88 -9.22
C GLU A 78 -16.29 10.84 -7.92
N ILE A 79 -15.81 10.16 -6.87
CA ILE A 79 -16.41 10.16 -5.52
C ILE A 79 -16.44 11.57 -4.92
N CYS A 80 -15.40 12.38 -5.14
CA CYS A 80 -15.38 13.78 -4.71
C CYS A 80 -16.05 14.73 -5.71
N SER A 81 -16.66 14.22 -6.78
CA SER A 81 -17.25 15.02 -7.87
C SER A 81 -16.29 16.05 -8.50
N ILE A 82 -14.99 15.75 -8.58
CA ILE A 82 -13.95 16.62 -9.16
C ILE A 82 -13.50 16.14 -10.53
N LYS A 83 -13.49 17.04 -11.52
CA LYS A 83 -12.89 16.82 -12.85
C LYS A 83 -11.34 16.81 -12.80
N MET A 84 -10.71 15.79 -12.23
CA MET A 84 -9.30 15.82 -11.82
C MET A 84 -8.29 16.43 -12.84
N PRO A 85 -8.09 15.90 -14.07
CA PRO A 85 -7.08 16.47 -14.97
C PRO A 85 -7.52 17.79 -15.62
N SER A 86 -8.81 18.09 -15.69
CA SER A 86 -9.36 19.33 -16.26
C SER A 86 -9.63 20.44 -15.24
N SER A 87 -9.58 20.12 -13.95
CA SER A 87 -9.74 21.08 -12.85
C SER A 87 -8.50 21.95 -12.68
N LYS A 88 -8.71 23.24 -12.36
CA LYS A 88 -7.63 24.17 -11.98
C LYS A 88 -6.99 23.75 -10.65
N CYS A 89 -7.77 23.14 -9.75
CA CYS A 89 -7.33 22.64 -8.44
C CYS A 89 -7.56 21.12 -8.33
N PRO A 90 -6.69 20.29 -8.93
CA PRO A 90 -6.89 18.84 -9.08
C PRO A 90 -6.80 18.03 -7.78
N CYS A 91 -6.14 18.56 -6.75
CA CYS A 91 -6.03 17.86 -5.48
C CYS A 91 -7.44 17.72 -4.88
N ARG A 92 -7.70 16.61 -4.18
CA ARG A 92 -8.98 16.38 -3.48
C ARG A 92 -8.94 16.91 -2.04
N LYS A 93 -7.74 17.11 -1.50
CA LYS A 93 -7.53 17.46 -0.09
C LYS A 93 -7.21 18.94 0.12
N CYS A 94 -6.67 19.64 -0.88
CA CYS A 94 -6.29 21.06 -0.78
C CYS A 94 -6.55 21.85 -2.06
N TYR A 95 -6.37 23.17 -2.02
CA TYR A 95 -6.58 24.09 -3.15
C TYR A 95 -5.41 24.22 -4.13
N GLN A 96 -4.52 23.22 -4.18
CA GLN A 96 -3.31 23.32 -4.98
C GLN A 96 -3.64 23.57 -6.45
N SER A 97 -3.07 24.64 -7.01
CA SER A 97 -3.30 25.06 -8.39
C SER A 97 -2.37 24.36 -9.38
N LYS A 98 -2.90 24.06 -10.57
CA LYS A 98 -2.11 23.67 -11.75
C LYS A 98 -1.46 24.85 -12.49
N MET A 99 -1.72 26.08 -12.08
CA MET A 99 -1.21 27.25 -12.80
C MET A 99 0.32 27.24 -12.85
N ASN A 100 0.86 27.38 -14.06
CA ASN A 100 2.30 27.48 -14.33
C ASN A 100 2.75 28.93 -14.46
N ARG A 101 1.80 29.86 -14.42
CA ARG A 101 2.01 31.29 -14.58
C ARG A 101 1.10 32.03 -13.60
N ALA A 102 1.62 33.10 -13.02
CA ALA A 102 0.86 34.07 -12.24
C ALA A 102 0.82 35.39 -13.01
N SER A 103 -0.26 36.13 -12.83
CA SER A 103 -0.34 37.52 -13.29
C SER A 103 0.26 38.41 -12.21
N THR A 104 1.24 39.24 -12.56
CA THR A 104 1.83 40.27 -11.70
C THR A 104 1.70 41.61 -12.40
N THR A 105 1.82 42.70 -11.66
CA THR A 105 1.86 44.03 -12.27
C THR A 105 3.33 44.47 -12.39
N ASP A 106 3.73 45.02 -13.54
CA ASP A 106 5.04 45.66 -13.67
C ASP A 106 5.04 47.05 -13.00
N GLU A 107 6.22 47.67 -12.91
CA GLU A 107 6.39 49.01 -12.33
C GLU A 107 5.60 50.10 -13.08
N ALA A 108 5.13 49.82 -14.30
CA ALA A 108 4.31 50.70 -15.13
C ALA A 108 2.80 50.42 -15.01
N GLY A 109 2.38 49.47 -14.16
CA GLY A 109 0.96 49.14 -13.96
C GLY A 109 0.37 48.13 -14.94
N ASN A 110 1.17 47.54 -15.84
CA ASN A 110 0.70 46.54 -16.79
C ASN A 110 0.67 45.15 -16.18
N VAL A 111 -0.35 44.36 -16.52
CA VAL A 111 -0.45 42.97 -16.10
C VAL A 111 0.48 42.10 -16.94
N VAL A 112 1.54 41.59 -16.34
CA VAL A 112 2.54 40.71 -16.95
C VAL A 112 2.39 39.28 -16.42
N SER A 113 2.57 38.29 -17.28
CA SER A 113 2.48 36.87 -16.92
C SER A 113 3.85 36.31 -16.57
N VAL A 114 4.10 36.02 -15.30
CA VAL A 114 5.37 35.47 -14.80
C VAL A 114 5.26 33.96 -14.66
N ARG A 115 6.28 33.23 -15.17
CA ARG A 115 6.35 31.77 -15.03
C ARG A 115 6.68 31.41 -13.58
N LEU A 116 5.81 30.64 -12.94
CA LEU A 116 6.01 30.20 -11.56
C LEU A 116 7.08 29.10 -11.49
N ASN A 117 7.94 29.16 -10.48
CA ASN A 117 8.87 28.08 -10.18
C ASN A 117 8.07 26.84 -9.74
N PRO A 118 8.17 25.70 -10.46
CA PRO A 118 7.43 24.49 -10.12
C PRO A 118 7.69 23.98 -8.69
N ILE A 119 8.91 24.16 -8.17
CA ILE A 119 9.30 23.67 -6.83
C ILE A 119 8.69 24.53 -5.74
N GLU A 120 8.79 25.85 -5.85
CA GLU A 120 8.16 26.78 -4.89
C GLU A 120 6.65 26.60 -4.89
N THR A 121 6.05 26.38 -6.07
CA THR A 121 4.62 26.07 -6.20
C THR A 121 4.26 24.72 -5.57
N LEU A 122 5.20 23.76 -5.53
CA LEU A 122 5.03 22.45 -4.90
C LEU A 122 5.16 22.50 -3.38
N LEU A 123 6.07 23.33 -2.88
CA LEU A 123 6.38 23.50 -1.45
C LEU A 123 5.49 24.53 -0.77
N ALA A 124 4.80 25.38 -1.53
CA ALA A 124 3.88 26.36 -1.00
C ALA A 124 2.79 25.68 -0.16
N THR A 125 2.65 26.11 1.08
CA THR A 125 1.54 25.70 1.93
C THR A 125 0.23 26.06 1.25
N CYS A 126 -0.65 25.07 1.13
CA CYS A 126 -1.93 25.23 0.46
C CYS A 126 -3.07 25.00 1.46
N PRO A 127 -4.09 25.87 1.52
CA PRO A 127 -5.22 25.65 2.41
C PRO A 127 -5.91 24.31 2.12
N GLU A 128 -6.31 23.65 3.19
CA GLU A 128 -7.04 22.38 3.14
C GLU A 128 -8.50 22.59 2.74
N ARG A 129 -9.10 21.54 2.19
CA ARG A 129 -10.54 21.48 1.94
C ARG A 129 -11.24 20.82 3.12
N SER A 130 -12.53 21.12 3.24
CA SER A 130 -13.44 20.53 4.22
C SER A 130 -14.68 20.01 3.49
N LYS A 131 -15.47 19.18 4.18
CA LYS A 131 -16.80 18.78 3.74
C LYS A 131 -17.65 19.96 3.27
N HIS A 132 -17.66 21.05 4.04
CA HIS A 132 -18.43 22.26 3.73
C HIS A 132 -18.07 22.85 2.36
N HIS A 133 -16.80 22.85 1.99
CA HIS A 133 -16.38 23.33 0.68
C HIS A 133 -16.96 22.48 -0.48
N TYR A 134 -17.16 21.18 -0.27
CA TYR A 134 -17.82 20.30 -1.24
C TYR A 134 -19.33 20.47 -1.25
N GLU A 135 -19.95 20.69 -0.08
CA GLU A 135 -21.37 21.01 0.03
C GLU A 135 -21.68 22.29 -0.76
N LEU A 136 -20.91 23.37 -0.54
CA LEU A 136 -21.02 24.61 -1.30
C LEU A 136 -20.85 24.39 -2.81
N ALA A 137 -19.85 23.60 -3.21
CA ALA A 137 -19.63 23.26 -4.62
C ALA A 137 -20.79 22.47 -5.24
N SER A 138 -21.52 21.69 -4.43
CA SER A 138 -22.66 20.88 -4.87
C SER A 138 -23.96 21.68 -5.03
N ILE A 139 -24.07 22.87 -4.42
CA ILE A 139 -25.31 23.65 -4.38
C ILE A 139 -25.70 24.24 -5.74
N GLY A 140 -24.77 24.52 -6.65
CA GLY A 140 -25.21 25.07 -7.93
C GLY A 140 -24.18 25.22 -9.03
N VAL A 141 -24.60 24.70 -10.19
CA VAL A 141 -24.53 25.16 -11.60
C VAL A 141 -23.85 26.50 -11.95
N SER A 142 -23.60 27.41 -11.01
CA SER A 142 -22.86 28.66 -11.23
C SER A 142 -21.39 28.48 -10.87
N ASN A 143 -20.53 28.82 -11.82
CA ASN A 143 -19.07 28.81 -11.68
C ASN A 143 -18.55 29.78 -10.62
N ASP A 144 -19.41 30.64 -10.06
CA ASP A 144 -19.04 31.81 -9.26
C ASP A 144 -19.33 31.68 -7.75
N ILE A 145 -19.84 30.53 -7.28
CA ILE A 145 -20.06 30.32 -5.84
C ILE A 145 -18.74 30.44 -5.09
N PRO A 146 -18.57 31.41 -4.17
CA PRO A 146 -17.35 31.53 -3.37
C PRO A 146 -17.26 30.34 -2.41
N ILE A 147 -16.11 29.67 -2.41
CA ILE A 147 -15.83 28.52 -1.55
C ILE A 147 -14.78 28.87 -0.50
N HIS A 148 -13.70 29.56 -0.88
CA HIS A 148 -12.63 29.91 0.05
C HIS A 148 -11.75 31.05 -0.50
N ASN A 149 -11.51 32.11 0.27
CA ASN A 149 -10.58 33.21 -0.06
C ASN A 149 -10.66 33.71 -1.52
N GLY A 150 -11.87 34.02 -1.99
CA GLY A 150 -12.12 34.48 -3.37
C GLY A 150 -12.03 33.40 -4.46
N MET A 151 -11.81 32.12 -4.09
CA MET A 151 -11.91 30.99 -5.01
C MET A 151 -13.35 30.54 -5.16
N THR A 152 -13.74 30.27 -6.40
CA THR A 152 -15.09 29.81 -6.73
C THR A 152 -15.15 28.32 -7.06
N ALA A 153 -16.35 27.74 -7.03
CA ALA A 153 -16.62 26.33 -7.36
C ALA A 153 -16.06 25.89 -8.72
N SER A 154 -16.01 26.79 -9.70
CA SER A 154 -15.42 26.52 -11.02
C SER A 154 -13.96 26.10 -10.96
N ARG A 155 -13.19 26.58 -9.98
CA ARG A 155 -11.76 26.22 -9.82
C ARG A 155 -11.60 24.77 -9.39
N LEU A 156 -12.57 24.21 -8.68
CA LEU A 156 -12.61 22.79 -8.34
C LEU A 156 -12.97 21.93 -9.54
N GLY A 157 -13.65 22.52 -10.55
CA GLY A 157 -14.20 21.77 -11.67
C GLY A 157 -15.20 20.74 -11.18
N TYR A 158 -16.04 21.12 -10.20
CA TYR A 158 -17.05 20.23 -9.64
C TYR A 158 -18.01 19.80 -10.74
N LYS A 159 -18.33 18.51 -10.77
CA LYS A 159 -19.36 17.93 -11.62
C LYS A 159 -20.04 16.87 -10.80
N ASP A 160 -21.34 17.04 -10.57
CA ASP A 160 -22.11 16.00 -9.93
C ASP A 160 -22.05 14.73 -10.77
N THR A 161 -21.49 13.68 -10.19
CA THR A 161 -21.37 12.33 -10.77
C THR A 161 -22.35 11.35 -10.12
N GLY A 162 -23.30 11.83 -9.31
CA GLY A 162 -24.14 11.01 -8.44
C GLY A 162 -23.53 10.75 -7.06
N SER A 163 -22.26 11.12 -6.85
CA SER A 163 -21.57 10.98 -5.56
C SER A 163 -21.95 12.04 -4.53
N ARG A 164 -22.70 13.07 -4.92
CA ARG A 164 -23.17 14.14 -4.01
C ARG A 164 -23.84 13.58 -2.75
N ASN A 165 -24.59 12.47 -2.88
CA ASN A 165 -25.30 11.84 -1.76
C ASN A 165 -24.36 11.45 -0.60
N LEU A 166 -23.08 11.17 -0.86
CA LEU A 166 -22.12 10.89 0.21
C LEU A 166 -21.95 12.05 1.18
N LEU A 167 -22.23 13.29 0.76
CA LEU A 167 -22.18 14.47 1.64
C LEU A 167 -23.30 14.45 2.70
N HIS A 168 -24.35 13.64 2.53
CA HIS A 168 -25.40 13.50 3.54
C HIS A 168 -24.93 12.70 4.77
N LEU A 169 -23.90 11.85 4.63
CA LEU A 169 -23.33 11.10 5.74
C LEU A 169 -22.57 12.05 6.66
N GLN A 170 -22.87 12.08 7.97
CA GLN A 170 -22.17 12.97 8.91
C GLN A 170 -20.72 12.54 9.09
N SER A 171 -20.46 11.25 9.02
CA SER A 171 -19.14 10.65 9.18
C SER A 171 -18.22 10.76 7.96
N PHE A 172 -18.67 11.35 6.84
CA PHE A 172 -17.89 11.42 5.60
C PHE A 172 -17.56 12.86 5.16
N ASP A 173 -16.27 13.13 5.00
CA ASP A 173 -15.67 14.32 4.43
C ASP A 173 -14.84 13.95 3.18
N SER A 174 -15.27 14.44 2.02
CA SER A 174 -14.60 14.19 0.74
C SER A 174 -13.11 14.54 0.71
N ALA A 175 -12.63 15.51 1.49
CA ALA A 175 -11.21 15.85 1.58
C ALA A 175 -10.44 14.91 2.52
N LYS A 176 -11.05 14.51 3.63
CA LYS A 176 -10.34 13.80 4.69
C LYS A 176 -10.50 12.28 4.59
N ASP A 177 -11.66 11.79 4.16
CA ASP A 177 -12.08 10.37 4.13
C ASP A 177 -11.82 9.65 2.80
N THR A 178 -10.91 10.20 2.01
CA THR A 178 -10.51 9.65 0.71
C THR A 178 -8.98 9.58 0.63
N PRO A 179 -8.36 8.64 1.38
CA PRO A 179 -6.91 8.62 1.61
C PRO A 179 -6.10 8.46 0.32
N VAL A 180 -4.81 8.79 0.40
CA VAL A 180 -3.87 8.73 -0.72
C VAL A 180 -3.66 7.29 -1.18
N LYS A 181 -3.84 7.05 -2.48
CA LYS A 181 -3.60 5.72 -3.07
C LYS A 181 -2.10 5.41 -3.18
N ILE A 182 -1.59 4.56 -2.29
CA ILE A 182 -0.16 4.21 -2.19
C ILE A 182 0.39 3.63 -3.49
N LEU A 183 -0.26 2.61 -4.08
CA LEU A 183 0.20 1.99 -5.32
C LEU A 183 0.50 3.02 -6.43
N HIS A 184 -0.43 3.95 -6.64
CA HIS A 184 -0.38 4.88 -7.77
C HIS A 184 0.41 6.14 -7.47
N THR A 185 0.62 6.45 -6.20
CA THR A 185 1.31 7.64 -5.74
C THR A 185 2.78 7.35 -5.49
N ILE A 186 3.10 6.27 -4.76
CA ILE A 186 4.46 5.86 -4.42
C ILE A 186 5.03 4.94 -5.50
N LEU A 187 4.44 3.78 -5.75
CA LEU A 187 5.07 2.75 -6.60
C LEU A 187 4.97 3.08 -8.11
N LEU A 188 3.76 3.09 -8.66
CA LEU A 188 3.48 3.46 -10.06
C LEU A 188 3.55 4.97 -10.31
N GLY A 189 3.70 5.75 -9.24
CA GLY A 189 3.98 7.17 -9.28
C GLY A 189 5.47 7.41 -9.09
N THR A 190 5.89 7.74 -7.86
CA THR A 190 7.24 8.19 -7.55
C THR A 190 8.33 7.17 -7.96
N ALA A 191 8.29 5.93 -7.51
CA ALA A 191 9.29 4.94 -7.87
C ALA A 191 9.36 4.72 -9.39
N LYS A 192 8.21 4.62 -10.08
CA LYS A 192 8.16 4.47 -11.54
C LYS A 192 8.85 5.59 -12.29
N TYR A 193 8.51 6.84 -12.00
CA TYR A 193 9.08 7.98 -12.70
C TYR A 193 10.57 8.13 -12.36
N PHE A 194 10.93 7.90 -11.10
CA PHE A 194 12.32 7.93 -10.64
C PHE A 194 13.19 6.92 -11.38
N ILE A 195 12.81 5.63 -11.34
CA ILE A 195 13.59 4.56 -11.97
C ILE A 195 13.68 4.77 -13.49
N ARG A 196 12.61 5.27 -14.12
CA ARG A 196 12.66 5.62 -15.54
C ARG A 196 13.65 6.73 -15.84
N TYR A 197 13.76 7.74 -14.98
CA TYR A 197 14.76 8.81 -15.15
C TYR A 197 16.17 8.30 -14.92
N LEU A 198 16.40 7.52 -13.86
CA LEU A 198 17.67 6.85 -13.61
C LEU A 198 18.12 6.09 -14.87
N VAL A 199 17.26 5.22 -15.40
CA VAL A 199 17.59 4.34 -16.54
C VAL A 199 17.70 5.08 -17.87
N ARG A 200 16.82 6.05 -18.15
CA ARG A 200 16.72 6.67 -19.49
C ARG A 200 17.50 7.96 -19.64
N THR A 201 17.91 8.58 -18.54
CA THR A 201 18.48 9.93 -18.56
C THR A 201 19.79 10.02 -17.78
N LEU A 202 19.87 9.39 -16.61
CA LEU A 202 21.06 9.54 -15.75
C LEU A 202 22.17 8.54 -16.09
N LEU A 203 21.82 7.27 -16.31
CA LEU A 203 22.80 6.23 -16.61
C LEU A 203 23.25 6.32 -18.07
N ASP A 204 24.55 6.52 -18.27
CA ASP A 204 25.17 6.27 -19.58
C ASP A 204 25.27 4.76 -19.87
N LYS A 205 25.69 4.40 -21.08
CA LYS A 205 25.76 3.01 -21.52
C LYS A 205 26.65 2.15 -20.61
N ASN A 206 27.76 2.71 -20.13
CA ASN A 206 28.70 1.96 -19.27
C ASN A 206 28.11 1.73 -17.88
N SER A 207 27.61 2.79 -17.25
CA SER A 207 26.96 2.76 -15.94
C SER A 207 25.72 1.86 -15.93
N PHE A 208 24.94 1.88 -17.02
CA PHE A 208 23.80 1.00 -17.21
C PHE A 208 24.21 -0.49 -17.27
N ASN A 209 25.26 -0.82 -18.02
CA ASN A 209 25.76 -2.19 -18.14
C ASN A 209 26.33 -2.69 -16.80
N ARG A 210 27.10 -1.85 -16.10
CA ARG A 210 27.60 -2.12 -14.74
C ARG A 210 26.47 -2.45 -13.78
N LEU A 211 25.46 -1.58 -13.70
CA LEU A 211 24.30 -1.82 -12.83
C LEU A 211 23.52 -3.08 -13.23
N THR A 212 23.37 -3.35 -14.53
CA THR A 212 22.67 -4.55 -15.00
C THR A 212 23.41 -5.83 -14.59
N LEU A 213 24.73 -5.86 -14.76
CA LEU A 213 25.57 -6.99 -14.35
C LEU A 213 25.50 -7.21 -12.83
N GLU A 214 25.49 -6.14 -12.04
CA GLU A 214 25.36 -6.26 -10.59
C GLU A 214 23.97 -6.78 -10.19
N LEU A 215 22.91 -6.31 -10.82
CA LEU A 215 21.55 -6.79 -10.58
C LEU A 215 21.33 -8.25 -11.01
N GLU A 216 22.08 -8.76 -11.99
CA GLU A 216 22.04 -10.18 -12.38
C GLU A 216 22.48 -11.08 -11.23
N LYS A 217 23.41 -10.64 -10.38
CA LYS A 217 23.81 -11.39 -9.16
C LYS A 217 22.64 -11.58 -8.19
N HIS A 218 21.65 -10.68 -8.21
CA HIS A 218 20.44 -10.75 -7.38
C HIS A 218 19.27 -11.50 -8.04
N GLN A 219 19.41 -11.96 -9.29
CA GLN A 219 18.30 -12.59 -10.04
C GLN A 219 17.73 -13.83 -9.33
N SER A 220 18.60 -14.61 -8.69
CA SER A 220 18.27 -15.89 -8.05
C SER A 220 18.20 -15.79 -6.52
N ALA A 221 18.19 -14.58 -5.96
CA ALA A 221 18.13 -14.40 -4.52
C ALA A 221 16.80 -14.97 -3.98
N PRO A 222 16.84 -15.98 -3.07
CA PRO A 222 15.67 -16.72 -2.63
C PRO A 222 14.64 -15.89 -1.84
N GLU A 223 15.03 -14.71 -1.40
CA GLU A 223 14.27 -13.68 -0.67
C GLU A 223 13.21 -13.04 -1.55
N TYR A 224 13.30 -13.21 -2.87
CA TYR A 224 12.28 -12.78 -3.81
C TYR A 224 11.38 -13.96 -4.14
N SER A 225 10.11 -13.92 -3.72
CA SER A 225 9.14 -14.98 -4.01
C SER A 225 8.77 -15.14 -5.50
N ARG A 226 9.25 -14.24 -6.36
CA ARG A 226 9.02 -14.24 -7.82
C ARG A 226 10.28 -13.81 -8.55
N THR A 227 10.36 -14.14 -9.84
CA THR A 227 11.47 -13.75 -10.72
C THR A 227 11.79 -12.26 -10.60
N PHE A 228 12.95 -11.94 -10.02
CA PHE A 228 13.46 -10.59 -9.94
C PHE A 228 13.76 -10.08 -11.36
N ARG A 229 13.01 -9.05 -11.78
CA ARG A 229 13.10 -8.53 -13.15
C ARG A 229 14.29 -7.57 -13.29
N HIS A 230 15.50 -8.10 -13.41
CA HIS A 230 16.74 -7.31 -13.55
C HIS A 230 16.84 -6.48 -14.84
N LYS A 231 16.04 -6.79 -15.89
CA LYS A 231 16.13 -6.11 -17.20
C LYS A 231 15.55 -4.69 -17.17
N LEU A 232 16.35 -3.74 -16.70
CA LEU A 232 16.03 -2.32 -16.58
C LEU A 232 15.54 -1.66 -17.88
N ASN A 233 15.94 -2.18 -19.05
CA ASN A 233 15.48 -1.73 -20.37
C ASN A 233 13.94 -1.73 -20.48
N TYR A 234 13.27 -2.66 -19.80
CA TYR A 234 11.81 -2.80 -19.83
C TYR A 234 11.12 -2.09 -18.66
N CYS A 235 11.80 -1.18 -17.95
CA CYS A 235 11.25 -0.48 -16.78
C CYS A 235 9.94 0.28 -17.03
N GLY A 236 9.60 0.58 -18.29
CA GLY A 236 8.29 1.15 -18.65
C GLY A 236 7.10 0.21 -18.42
N SER A 237 7.33 -1.10 -18.52
CA SER A 237 6.35 -2.19 -18.42
C SER A 237 6.24 -2.81 -17.03
N PHE A 238 7.06 -2.35 -16.10
CA PHE A 238 7.08 -2.84 -14.73
C PHE A 238 5.75 -2.57 -14.01
N LEU A 239 5.36 -3.53 -13.17
CA LEU A 239 4.21 -3.44 -12.28
C LEU A 239 4.63 -2.79 -10.95
N GLY A 240 3.66 -2.41 -10.11
CA GLY A 240 3.95 -1.77 -8.82
C GLY A 240 4.87 -2.60 -7.93
N ARG A 241 4.69 -3.94 -7.93
CA ARG A 241 5.56 -4.87 -7.19
C ARG A 241 7.01 -4.89 -7.69
N ASP A 242 7.23 -4.70 -8.99
CA ASP A 242 8.57 -4.67 -9.57
C ASP A 242 9.28 -3.41 -9.06
N PHE A 243 8.60 -2.25 -9.12
CA PHE A 243 9.11 -1.01 -8.52
C PHE A 243 9.35 -1.11 -7.02
N LYS A 244 8.46 -1.79 -6.28
CA LYS A 244 8.63 -2.08 -4.85
C LYS A 244 9.93 -2.85 -4.59
N GLN A 245 10.24 -3.88 -5.37
CA GLN A 245 11.50 -4.62 -5.23
C GLN A 245 12.69 -3.71 -5.53
N PHE A 246 12.66 -2.98 -6.65
CA PHE A 246 13.78 -2.13 -7.05
C PHE A 246 14.12 -1.03 -6.04
N ILE A 247 13.14 -0.36 -5.42
CA ILE A 247 13.45 0.69 -4.43
C ILE A 247 14.06 0.15 -3.14
N GLN A 248 13.94 -1.17 -2.88
CA GLN A 248 14.57 -1.83 -1.75
C GLN A 248 15.98 -2.30 -2.10
N THR A 249 16.19 -2.83 -3.31
CA THR A 249 17.48 -3.41 -3.72
C THR A 249 18.46 -2.38 -4.28
N LEU A 250 17.99 -1.44 -5.11
CA LEU A 250 18.85 -0.47 -5.80
C LEU A 250 19.68 0.42 -4.86
N PRO A 251 19.16 0.95 -3.73
CA PRO A 251 19.95 1.84 -2.89
C PRO A 251 21.28 1.21 -2.47
N LEU A 252 21.25 -0.05 -2.05
CA LEU A 252 22.42 -0.77 -1.61
C LEU A 252 23.34 -1.15 -2.79
N VAL A 253 22.78 -1.74 -3.86
CA VAL A 253 23.54 -2.12 -5.07
C VAL A 253 24.26 -0.92 -5.69
N MET A 254 23.59 0.24 -5.77
CA MET A 254 24.18 1.43 -6.34
C MET A 254 25.27 2.03 -5.45
N GLU A 255 25.13 1.92 -4.13
CA GLU A 255 26.14 2.38 -3.18
C GLU A 255 27.43 1.58 -3.27
N THR A 256 27.34 0.27 -3.52
CA THR A 256 28.49 -0.62 -3.69
C THR A 256 29.12 -0.47 -5.08
N GLU A 257 28.31 -0.32 -6.12
CA GLU A 257 28.79 -0.26 -7.50
C GLU A 257 29.35 1.10 -7.91
N PHE A 258 28.74 2.20 -7.49
CA PHE A 258 29.06 3.56 -7.96
C PHE A 258 29.91 4.35 -6.96
N THR A 259 31.13 3.89 -6.69
CA THR A 259 32.05 4.50 -5.71
C THR A 259 33.07 5.46 -6.32
N LYS A 260 33.24 5.47 -7.64
CA LYS A 260 34.31 6.23 -8.30
C LYS A 260 33.94 7.71 -8.43
N PRO A 261 34.91 8.65 -8.43
CA PRO A 261 34.65 10.08 -8.67
C PRO A 261 33.92 10.36 -9.99
N THR A 262 34.13 9.51 -11.00
CA THR A 262 33.44 9.57 -12.30
C THR A 262 31.94 9.30 -12.19
N ASP A 263 31.50 8.64 -11.12
CA ASP A 263 30.10 8.27 -10.89
C ASP A 263 29.31 9.37 -10.15
N SER A 264 29.91 10.55 -9.94
CA SER A 264 29.33 11.67 -9.17
C SER A 264 27.88 11.99 -9.52
N LYS A 265 27.51 11.99 -10.81
CA LYS A 265 26.13 12.19 -11.27
C LYS A 265 25.17 11.15 -10.70
N VAL A 266 25.55 9.87 -10.73
CA VAL A 266 24.74 8.75 -10.21
C VAL A 266 24.69 8.79 -8.69
N GLN A 267 25.81 9.11 -8.04
CA GLN A 267 25.92 9.23 -6.58
C GLN A 267 24.93 10.27 -6.01
N THR A 268 24.65 11.36 -6.73
CA THR A 268 23.67 12.36 -6.27
C THR A 268 22.26 11.80 -6.06
N ILE A 269 21.91 10.69 -6.73
CA ILE A 269 20.56 10.13 -6.72
C ILE A 269 20.38 9.04 -5.64
N ILE A 270 21.47 8.45 -5.15
CA ILE A 270 21.42 7.35 -4.18
C ILE A 270 20.74 7.76 -2.86
N PRO A 271 21.03 8.95 -2.27
CA PRO A 271 20.31 9.40 -1.08
C PRO A 271 18.80 9.52 -1.29
N VAL A 272 18.36 9.82 -2.51
CA VAL A 272 16.92 9.88 -2.85
C VAL A 272 16.31 8.48 -2.91
N LEU A 273 17.01 7.50 -3.49
CA LEU A 273 16.58 6.09 -3.47
C LEU A 273 16.46 5.54 -2.05
N LYS A 274 17.47 5.80 -1.21
CA LYS A 274 17.47 5.44 0.21
C LYS A 274 16.25 6.01 0.92
N LYS A 275 15.99 7.32 0.74
CA LYS A 275 14.79 7.96 1.28
C LYS A 275 13.50 7.37 0.72
N LEU A 276 13.45 6.99 -0.55
CA LEU A 276 12.24 6.41 -1.16
C LEU A 276 11.97 4.98 -0.67
N GLY A 277 13.01 4.16 -0.53
CA GLY A 277 12.94 2.83 0.06
C GLY A 277 12.49 2.90 1.51
N LEU A 278 13.04 3.84 2.29
CA LEU A 278 12.55 4.13 3.63
C LEU A 278 11.14 4.69 3.63
N LEU A 279 10.76 5.63 2.74
CA LEU A 279 9.45 6.30 2.72
C LEU A 279 8.28 5.34 2.39
N GLN A 280 8.55 4.17 1.81
CA GLN A 280 7.58 3.08 1.77
C GLN A 280 7.12 2.66 3.20
N TYR A 281 7.93 2.96 4.21
CA TYR A 281 7.70 2.75 5.64
C TYR A 281 7.65 4.02 6.49
N LEU A 282 8.45 5.02 6.14
CA LEU A 282 8.61 6.29 6.83
C LEU A 282 7.42 7.19 6.47
N LEU A 283 6.33 6.86 7.14
CA LEU A 283 5.06 7.53 7.08
C LEU A 283 5.03 8.81 7.96
N LEU A 284 6.20 9.35 8.36
CA LEU A 284 6.29 10.47 9.31
C LEU A 284 7.15 11.67 8.92
N PHE A 285 8.05 11.62 7.93
CA PHE A 285 8.87 12.81 7.60
C PHE A 285 9.16 12.99 6.12
N LEU A 286 8.34 13.80 5.46
CA LEU A 286 8.73 14.50 4.24
C LEU A 286 9.43 15.80 4.64
N SER A 287 10.76 15.78 4.70
CA SER A 287 11.53 17.02 4.62
C SER A 287 11.64 17.46 3.15
N ALA A 288 11.71 18.77 2.96
CA ALA A 288 11.86 19.49 1.69
C ALA A 288 12.98 19.04 0.69
N PRO A 289 14.05 18.29 1.04
CA PRO A 289 15.17 18.03 0.11
C PRO A 289 14.85 17.17 -1.11
N LEU A 290 13.74 16.43 -1.12
CA LEU A 290 13.37 15.57 -2.26
C LEU A 290 12.82 16.40 -3.44
N VAL A 291 12.12 17.49 -3.16
CA VAL A 291 11.34 18.23 -4.17
C VAL A 291 12.20 18.82 -5.32
N PRO A 292 13.42 19.35 -5.08
CA PRO A 292 14.26 19.85 -6.15
C PRO A 292 14.68 18.79 -7.19
N LEU A 293 15.00 17.57 -6.75
CA LEU A 293 15.37 16.46 -7.65
C LEU A 293 14.17 15.86 -8.41
N LEU A 294 12.96 16.11 -7.91
CA LEU A 294 11.70 15.59 -8.47
C LEU A 294 11.04 16.57 -9.47
N LYS A 295 11.70 17.70 -9.80
CA LYS A 295 11.13 18.82 -10.60
C LYS A 295 10.78 18.45 -12.04
N ASP A 296 11.66 17.74 -12.74
CA ASP A 296 11.55 17.52 -14.19
C ASP A 296 11.03 16.13 -14.57
N THR A 297 10.97 15.23 -13.58
CA THR A 297 10.73 13.80 -13.81
C THR A 297 9.30 13.36 -13.48
N PHE A 298 8.59 14.13 -12.64
CA PHE A 298 7.35 13.67 -12.00
C PHE A 298 6.13 14.42 -12.49
N LYS A 299 5.02 13.70 -12.66
CA LYS A 299 3.71 14.35 -12.78
C LYS A 299 3.37 15.01 -11.45
N ARG A 300 3.34 16.34 -11.40
CA ARG A 300 3.04 17.17 -10.21
C ARG A 300 1.96 16.60 -9.28
N ARG A 301 0.88 16.06 -9.86
CA ARG A 301 -0.24 15.46 -9.11
C ARG A 301 0.15 14.33 -8.14
N HIS A 302 1.18 13.52 -8.44
CA HIS A 302 1.59 12.43 -7.54
C HIS A 302 2.40 12.99 -6.37
N LEU A 303 3.24 13.99 -6.61
CA LEU A 303 4.02 14.66 -5.56
C LEU A 303 3.11 15.35 -4.53
N PHE A 304 2.03 16.00 -4.99
CA PHE A 304 1.11 16.65 -4.06
C PHE A 304 0.34 15.67 -3.16
N ALA A 305 -0.08 14.54 -3.72
CA ALA A 305 -0.75 13.52 -2.93
C ALA A 305 0.16 12.98 -1.81
N ILE A 306 1.49 12.95 -2.02
CA ILE A 306 2.45 12.51 -1.01
C ILE A 306 2.46 13.42 0.23
N PHE A 307 2.23 14.73 0.08
CA PHE A 307 2.20 15.61 1.26
C PHE A 307 1.04 15.32 2.21
N HIS A 308 -0.09 14.86 1.67
CA HIS A 308 -1.25 14.49 2.49
C HIS A 308 -1.16 13.07 3.05
N LEU A 309 -0.19 12.28 2.61
CA LEU A 309 -0.01 10.92 3.09
C LEU A 309 0.22 10.94 4.60
N ALA A 310 1.09 11.82 5.10
CA ALA A 310 1.38 12.03 6.52
C ALA A 310 0.10 12.19 7.37
N ASP A 311 -0.85 13.01 6.90
CA ASP A 311 -2.11 13.25 7.60
C ASP A 311 -3.04 12.03 7.56
N ASP A 312 -3.07 11.32 6.44
CA ASP A 312 -3.81 10.07 6.32
C ASP A 312 -3.26 9.00 7.27
N ILE A 313 -1.95 8.93 7.53
CA ILE A 313 -1.38 7.98 8.52
C ILE A 313 -1.76 8.34 9.93
N ARG A 314 -1.64 9.62 10.28
CA ARG A 314 -2.03 10.08 11.63
C ARG A 314 -3.48 9.73 11.92
N ARG A 315 -4.34 9.74 10.89
CA ARG A 315 -5.77 9.47 11.03
C ARG A 315 -6.17 8.01 10.92
N PHE A 316 -5.57 7.25 10.00
CA PHE A 316 -6.00 5.88 9.66
C PHE A 316 -4.98 4.81 10.04
N GLY A 317 -3.86 5.19 10.64
CA GLY A 317 -2.73 4.32 10.95
C GLY A 317 -1.88 4.01 9.72
N CYS A 318 -1.14 2.90 9.77
CA CYS A 318 -0.24 2.49 8.69
C CYS A 318 -0.93 2.49 7.32
N ALA A 319 -0.21 2.90 6.27
CA ALA A 319 -0.73 3.01 4.91
C ALA A 319 -1.29 1.70 4.33
N LEU A 320 -0.87 0.56 4.88
CA LEU A 320 -1.44 -0.76 4.61
C LEU A 320 -2.94 -0.83 4.95
N ASN A 321 -3.42 -0.05 5.93
CA ASN A 321 -4.82 -0.04 6.35
C ASN A 321 -5.77 0.50 5.29
N PHE A 322 -5.28 1.35 4.37
CA PHE A 322 -6.07 2.00 3.33
C PHE A 322 -5.51 1.76 1.91
N GLU A 323 -4.65 0.75 1.75
CA GLU A 323 -4.20 0.31 0.43
C GLU A 323 -5.37 -0.27 -0.38
N THR A 324 -5.26 -0.21 -1.71
CA THR A 324 -6.32 -0.62 -2.64
C THR A 324 -6.01 -1.96 -3.31
N GLU A 325 -4.79 -2.43 -3.18
CA GLU A 325 -4.19 -3.53 -3.93
C GLU A 325 -4.93 -4.83 -3.71
N LYS A 326 -5.33 -5.11 -2.46
CA LYS A 326 -6.11 -6.31 -2.11
C LYS A 326 -7.50 -6.29 -2.75
N GLY A 327 -8.18 -5.14 -2.71
CA GLY A 327 -9.44 -4.95 -3.42
C GLY A 327 -9.28 -5.10 -4.94
N GLU A 328 -8.19 -4.61 -5.52
CA GLU A 328 -7.90 -4.75 -6.95
C GLU A 328 -7.61 -6.20 -7.37
N GLN A 329 -7.06 -7.03 -6.48
CA GLN A 329 -6.87 -8.46 -6.73
C GLN A 329 -8.21 -9.17 -6.94
N MET A 330 -9.30 -8.70 -6.33
CA MET A 330 -10.65 -9.24 -6.52
C MET A 330 -11.13 -9.15 -7.98
N ASN A 331 -10.61 -8.17 -8.74
CA ASN A 331 -10.92 -8.06 -10.17
C ASN A 331 -10.51 -9.32 -10.96
N LYS A 332 -9.55 -10.11 -10.46
CA LYS A 332 -9.19 -11.39 -11.08
C LYS A 332 -10.35 -12.38 -11.01
N PHE A 333 -10.96 -12.56 -9.84
CA PHE A 333 -12.10 -13.47 -9.67
C PHE A 333 -13.31 -13.00 -10.46
N ILE A 334 -13.58 -11.70 -10.50
CA ILE A 334 -14.65 -11.15 -11.37
C ILE A 334 -14.38 -11.54 -12.83
N ARG A 335 -13.15 -11.37 -13.34
CA ARG A 335 -12.79 -11.75 -14.72
C ARG A 335 -12.88 -13.25 -14.98
N GLU A 336 -12.56 -14.09 -14.00
CA GLU A 336 -12.72 -15.55 -14.11
C GLU A 336 -14.21 -15.90 -14.26
N HIS A 337 -15.07 -15.31 -13.43
CA HIS A 337 -16.51 -15.48 -13.51
C HIS A 337 -17.12 -14.99 -14.83
N VAL A 338 -16.67 -13.83 -15.35
CA VAL A 338 -17.10 -13.30 -16.65
C VAL A 338 -16.92 -14.34 -17.76
N ARG A 339 -15.81 -15.11 -17.76
CA ARG A 339 -15.53 -16.13 -18.79
C ARG A 339 -16.52 -17.29 -18.79
N HIS A 340 -17.20 -17.51 -17.66
CA HIS A 340 -18.19 -18.58 -17.50
C HIS A 340 -19.63 -18.10 -17.69
N THR A 341 -19.84 -16.83 -18.05
CA THR A 341 -21.15 -16.30 -18.42
C THR A 341 -21.48 -16.63 -19.87
N ASN A 342 -22.77 -16.66 -20.21
CA ASN A 342 -23.21 -16.82 -21.61
C ASN A 342 -23.05 -15.51 -22.43
N GLY A 343 -22.55 -14.45 -21.82
CA GLY A 343 -22.27 -13.16 -22.47
C GLY A 343 -23.49 -12.24 -22.66
N HIS A 344 -24.72 -12.72 -22.43
CA HIS A 344 -25.92 -11.90 -22.67
C HIS A 344 -26.11 -10.82 -21.60
N ASN A 345 -25.91 -11.17 -20.32
CA ASN A 345 -25.89 -10.18 -19.24
C ASN A 345 -24.87 -10.57 -18.16
N PRO A 346 -23.56 -10.35 -18.43
CA PRO A 346 -22.51 -10.73 -17.49
C PRO A 346 -22.66 -10.11 -16.10
N ALA A 347 -23.17 -8.87 -15.99
CA ALA A 347 -23.39 -8.24 -14.69
C ALA A 347 -24.45 -8.97 -13.86
N LYS A 348 -25.58 -9.36 -14.48
CA LYS A 348 -26.61 -10.16 -13.81
C LYS A 348 -26.05 -11.53 -13.39
N ASP A 349 -25.37 -12.22 -14.30
CA ASP A 349 -24.83 -13.56 -14.04
C ASP A 349 -23.82 -13.55 -12.88
N ILE A 350 -22.92 -12.55 -12.88
CA ILE A 350 -21.94 -12.34 -11.81
C ILE A 350 -22.64 -11.97 -10.50
N THR A 351 -23.64 -11.09 -10.53
CA THR A 351 -24.40 -10.68 -9.34
C THR A 351 -25.12 -11.86 -8.71
N ILE A 352 -25.78 -12.71 -9.52
CA ILE A 352 -26.46 -13.92 -9.03
C ILE A 352 -25.44 -14.87 -8.40
N ARG A 353 -24.26 -15.02 -9.02
CA ARG A 353 -23.21 -15.90 -8.50
C ARG A 353 -22.67 -15.41 -7.16
N PHE A 354 -22.21 -14.16 -7.09
CA PHE A 354 -21.75 -13.60 -5.83
C PHE A 354 -22.87 -13.58 -4.78
N GLY A 355 -24.13 -13.34 -5.17
CA GLY A 355 -25.27 -13.45 -4.26
C GLY A 355 -25.42 -14.85 -3.65
N LYS A 356 -25.28 -15.91 -4.45
CA LYS A 356 -25.27 -17.30 -3.95
C LYS A 356 -24.07 -17.57 -3.04
N GLU A 357 -22.90 -17.04 -3.37
CA GLU A 357 -21.70 -17.18 -2.54
C GLU A 357 -21.85 -16.47 -1.19
N GLU A 358 -22.42 -15.26 -1.15
CA GLU A 358 -22.74 -14.55 0.10
C GLU A 358 -23.80 -15.29 0.93
N MET A 359 -24.85 -15.84 0.28
CA MET A 359 -25.85 -16.67 0.97
C MET A 359 -25.22 -17.92 1.61
N LEU A 360 -24.36 -18.62 0.87
CA LEU A 360 -23.65 -19.79 1.39
C LEU A 360 -22.70 -19.41 2.53
N ARG A 361 -22.00 -18.28 2.42
CA ARG A 361 -21.15 -17.76 3.49
C ARG A 361 -21.94 -17.50 4.76
N HIS A 362 -23.08 -16.81 4.66
CA HIS A 362 -24.00 -16.59 5.78
C HIS A 362 -24.42 -17.89 6.46
N ILE A 363 -24.74 -18.93 5.67
CA ILE A 363 -25.08 -20.25 6.21
C ILE A 363 -23.89 -20.84 6.97
N ILE A 364 -22.71 -20.92 6.35
CA ILE A 364 -21.49 -21.53 6.91
C ILE A 364 -21.03 -20.84 8.19
N ASP A 365 -21.18 -19.53 8.26
CA ASP A 365 -20.83 -18.74 9.45
C ASP A 365 -21.85 -18.91 10.60
N GLY A 366 -22.86 -19.77 10.41
CA GLY A 366 -23.87 -20.12 11.43
C GLY A 366 -25.10 -19.21 11.40
N GLY A 367 -25.32 -18.49 10.31
CA GLY A 367 -26.48 -17.66 10.10
C GLY A 367 -27.79 -18.44 9.99
N TYR A 368 -28.90 -17.76 10.28
CA TYR A 368 -30.25 -18.30 10.16
C TYR A 368 -30.89 -17.83 8.85
N TRP A 369 -31.72 -18.66 8.24
CA TRP A 369 -32.56 -18.28 7.09
C TRP A 369 -34.00 -18.77 7.29
N ARG A 370 -34.91 -18.35 6.41
CA ARG A 370 -36.30 -18.84 6.41
C ARG A 370 -36.44 -19.96 5.39
N ASP A 371 -37.05 -21.06 5.79
CA ASP A 371 -37.44 -22.14 4.87
C ASP A 371 -38.68 -21.75 4.04
N GLN A 372 -39.18 -22.66 3.21
CA GLN A 372 -40.35 -22.42 2.35
C GLN A 372 -41.63 -22.15 3.16
N ASP A 373 -41.68 -22.63 4.40
CA ASP A 373 -42.81 -22.48 5.32
C ASP A 373 -42.65 -21.24 6.23
N GLY A 374 -41.53 -20.52 6.11
CA GLY A 374 -41.22 -19.31 6.88
C GLY A 374 -40.57 -19.56 8.23
N HIS A 375 -40.25 -20.81 8.58
CA HIS A 375 -39.57 -21.13 9.83
C HIS A 375 -38.10 -20.72 9.78
N SER A 376 -37.59 -20.23 10.92
CA SER A 376 -36.16 -19.94 11.04
C SER A 376 -35.37 -21.24 11.20
N VAL A 377 -34.52 -21.51 10.22
CA VAL A 377 -33.65 -22.69 10.18
C VAL A 377 -32.18 -22.27 10.21
N LYS A 378 -31.32 -23.19 10.64
CA LYS A 378 -29.85 -23.07 10.66
C LYS A 378 -29.23 -24.41 10.30
N ILE A 379 -27.94 -24.40 9.95
CA ILE A 379 -27.17 -25.64 9.81
C ILE A 379 -27.17 -26.42 11.13
N ASP A 380 -27.26 -27.74 11.02
CA ASP A 380 -27.19 -28.63 12.17
C ASP A 380 -25.77 -28.69 12.77
N ALA A 381 -25.67 -29.23 13.98
CA ALA A 381 -24.41 -29.28 14.73
C ALA A 381 -23.33 -30.16 14.06
N HIS A 382 -23.73 -31.23 13.36
CA HIS A 382 -22.79 -32.12 12.66
C HIS A 382 -22.23 -31.46 11.40
N ALA A 383 -23.08 -30.81 10.61
CA ALA A 383 -22.66 -30.02 9.46
C ALA A 383 -21.73 -28.87 9.87
N LYS A 384 -22.03 -28.19 10.98
CA LYS A 384 -21.17 -27.14 11.53
C LYS A 384 -19.78 -27.69 11.93
N LEU A 385 -19.74 -28.81 12.65
CA LEU A 385 -18.48 -29.43 13.06
C LEU A 385 -17.62 -29.85 11.84
N TRP A 386 -18.26 -30.39 10.80
CA TRP A 386 -17.57 -30.74 9.56
C TRP A 386 -16.98 -29.50 8.87
N LEU A 387 -17.76 -28.41 8.79
CA LEU A 387 -17.30 -27.14 8.21
C LEU A 387 -16.14 -26.55 9.01
N ASP A 388 -16.21 -26.55 10.33
CA ASP A 388 -15.12 -26.04 11.20
C ASP A 388 -13.81 -26.81 10.97
N THR A 389 -13.90 -28.11 10.71
CA THR A 389 -12.74 -28.98 10.43
C THR A 389 -12.16 -28.74 9.02
N ASN A 390 -13.00 -28.38 8.04
CA ASN A 390 -12.62 -28.31 6.61
C ASN A 390 -12.68 -26.89 6.01
N ARG A 391 -12.83 -25.85 6.84
CA ARG A 391 -13.20 -24.49 6.43
C ARG A 391 -12.29 -23.89 5.37
N LYS A 392 -10.98 -24.10 5.47
CA LYS A 392 -9.98 -23.49 4.59
C LYS A 392 -10.13 -23.95 3.14
N ASP A 393 -10.27 -25.25 2.91
CA ASP A 393 -10.39 -25.83 1.57
C ASP A 393 -11.76 -25.54 0.97
N PHE A 394 -12.78 -25.51 1.82
CA PHE A 394 -14.14 -25.17 1.43
C PHE A 394 -14.26 -23.70 0.98
N SER A 395 -13.69 -22.76 1.72
CA SER A 395 -13.74 -21.32 1.39
C SER A 395 -13.04 -20.97 0.07
N VAL A 396 -11.91 -21.63 -0.25
CA VAL A 396 -11.21 -21.42 -1.53
C VAL A 396 -12.08 -21.88 -2.70
N THR A 397 -12.72 -23.04 -2.55
CA THR A 397 -13.64 -23.61 -3.55
C THR A 397 -14.91 -22.76 -3.71
N LEU A 398 -15.47 -22.29 -2.60
CA LEU A 398 -16.69 -21.49 -2.55
C LEU A 398 -16.56 -20.17 -3.31
N LEU A 399 -15.41 -19.49 -3.18
CA LEU A 399 -15.14 -18.21 -3.85
C LEU A 399 -14.69 -18.36 -5.32
N GLY A 400 -14.82 -19.57 -5.88
CA GLY A 400 -14.40 -19.87 -7.26
C GLY A 400 -12.91 -19.68 -7.50
N GLY A 401 -12.11 -19.67 -6.43
CA GLY A 401 -10.70 -19.33 -6.54
C GLY A 401 -9.90 -20.48 -7.11
N SER A 402 -9.40 -20.33 -8.33
CA SER A 402 -8.44 -21.29 -8.91
C SER A 402 -7.13 -21.42 -8.11
N ARG A 403 -6.84 -20.44 -7.22
CA ARG A 403 -5.65 -20.39 -6.33
C ARG A 403 -5.93 -19.50 -5.09
N PRO A 404 -5.28 -19.77 -3.95
CA PRO A 404 -5.25 -18.83 -2.82
C PRO A 404 -4.61 -17.49 -3.23
N LEU A 405 -5.04 -16.39 -2.60
CA LEU A 405 -4.39 -15.09 -2.78
C LEU A 405 -2.95 -15.17 -2.26
N GLU A 406 -1.99 -14.78 -3.09
CA GLU A 406 -0.58 -14.74 -2.71
C GLU A 406 -0.29 -13.50 -1.87
N ASP A 407 0.39 -13.68 -0.74
CA ASP A 407 0.93 -12.58 0.05
C ASP A 407 2.00 -11.81 -0.75
N ASN A 408 1.67 -10.59 -1.18
CA ASN A 408 2.58 -9.70 -1.90
C ASN A 408 3.41 -8.81 -0.95
N ASN A 409 3.23 -8.95 0.36
CA ASN A 409 4.05 -8.31 1.37
C ASN A 409 5.23 -9.18 1.82
N TYR A 410 5.32 -10.40 1.30
CA TYR A 410 6.45 -11.32 1.52
C TYR A 410 6.66 -11.63 3.02
N ALA A 411 5.59 -11.54 3.83
CA ALA A 411 5.65 -11.77 5.27
C ALA A 411 5.73 -13.26 5.60
N HIS A 412 5.15 -14.10 4.74
CA HIS A 412 5.14 -15.55 4.93
C HIS A 412 5.76 -16.26 3.71
N GLN A 413 7.09 -16.36 3.70
CA GLN A 413 7.81 -17.21 2.78
C GLN A 413 8.32 -18.44 3.52
N GLU A 414 8.10 -19.63 2.97
CA GLU A 414 8.68 -20.86 3.47
C GLU A 414 10.22 -20.73 3.47
N ILE A 415 10.84 -21.00 4.63
CA ILE A 415 12.29 -20.92 4.77
C ILE A 415 12.93 -22.07 4.00
N LYS A 416 13.73 -21.71 2.99
CA LYS A 416 14.48 -22.63 2.12
C LYS A 416 15.95 -22.29 2.16
N ALA A 417 16.79 -23.23 1.73
CA ALA A 417 18.21 -22.99 1.61
C ALA A 417 18.50 -21.69 0.82
N GLY A 418 19.36 -20.85 1.40
CA GLY A 418 19.75 -19.54 0.91
C GLY A 418 18.94 -18.37 1.48
N VAL A 419 17.73 -18.59 2.02
CA VAL A 419 16.90 -17.53 2.60
C VAL A 419 17.53 -16.99 3.88
N CYS A 420 17.67 -15.67 3.97
CA CYS A 420 18.10 -14.97 5.17
C CYS A 420 16.89 -14.43 5.95
N ALA A 421 16.86 -14.65 7.26
CA ALA A 421 15.78 -14.18 8.12
C ALA A 421 16.24 -13.91 9.56
N VAL A 422 15.42 -13.14 10.29
CA VAL A 422 15.44 -13.00 11.74
C VAL A 422 14.48 -14.03 12.33
N PHE A 423 14.90 -14.66 13.42
CA PHE A 423 14.20 -15.72 14.11
C PHE A 423 14.15 -15.47 15.60
N SER A 424 13.09 -15.95 16.25
CA SER A 424 13.01 -16.11 17.70
C SER A 424 13.17 -17.59 18.09
N VAL A 425 13.80 -17.85 19.23
CA VAL A 425 13.99 -19.22 19.76
C VAL A 425 12.71 -19.69 20.47
N THR A 426 12.25 -20.89 20.15
CA THR A 426 10.93 -21.40 20.53
C THR A 426 10.91 -22.08 21.91
N GLU A 427 12.06 -22.54 22.41
CA GLU A 427 12.18 -23.21 23.71
C GLU A 427 12.77 -22.29 24.79
N SER A 428 11.97 -22.08 25.83
CA SER A 428 12.28 -21.31 27.02
C SER A 428 12.95 -22.21 28.07
N SER A 429 14.28 -22.14 28.20
CA SER A 429 14.94 -22.55 29.46
C SER A 429 16.29 -21.88 29.78
N SER A 430 16.74 -20.86 29.04
CA SER A 430 17.91 -20.05 29.48
C SER A 430 18.13 -18.69 28.81
N PHE A 431 17.42 -18.32 27.74
CA PHE A 431 17.56 -17.02 27.06
C PHE A 431 16.38 -16.07 27.37
N SER A 432 16.18 -15.70 28.62
CA SER A 432 15.00 -14.91 29.04
C SER A 432 15.11 -13.39 28.81
N SER A 433 16.05 -12.89 28.01
CA SER A 433 16.18 -11.43 27.78
C SER A 433 16.58 -10.99 26.37
N ARG A 434 17.01 -11.89 25.46
CA ARG A 434 17.45 -11.54 24.10
C ARG A 434 17.10 -12.64 23.08
N PRO A 435 15.85 -12.68 22.57
CA PRO A 435 15.34 -13.83 21.81
C PRO A 435 15.70 -13.83 20.33
N TYR A 436 16.29 -12.76 19.76
CA TYR A 436 16.46 -12.68 18.32
C TYR A 436 17.86 -13.08 17.85
N ILE A 437 17.86 -14.00 16.89
CA ILE A 437 19.01 -14.34 16.04
C ILE A 437 18.67 -14.00 14.60
N PHE A 438 19.67 -13.70 13.78
CA PHE A 438 19.48 -13.63 12.34
C PHE A 438 20.50 -14.52 11.65
N GLY A 439 20.08 -15.10 10.54
CA GLY A 439 20.88 -16.13 9.91
C GLY A 439 20.43 -16.50 8.52
N LYS A 440 21.26 -17.32 7.89
CA LYS A 440 21.04 -17.84 6.54
C LYS A 440 20.71 -19.32 6.61
N ALA A 441 19.60 -19.70 6.00
CA ALA A 441 19.20 -21.09 5.91
C ALA A 441 20.12 -21.87 4.98
N ARG A 442 20.53 -23.07 5.40
CA ARG A 442 21.25 -24.07 4.58
C ARG A 442 20.57 -25.42 4.72
N LYS A 443 20.71 -26.25 3.68
CA LYS A 443 20.23 -27.63 3.73
C LYS A 443 21.34 -28.52 4.26
N GLU A 444 21.04 -29.29 5.30
CA GLU A 444 21.96 -30.25 5.92
C GLU A 444 21.22 -31.55 6.19
N ALA A 445 21.73 -32.67 5.67
CA ALA A 445 21.16 -34.02 5.85
C ALA A 445 19.66 -34.19 5.51
N GLY A 446 19.04 -33.25 4.77
CA GLY A 446 17.62 -33.26 4.43
C GLY A 446 16.81 -32.18 5.13
N ASP A 447 17.30 -31.68 6.26
CA ASP A 447 16.69 -30.64 7.08
C ASP A 447 17.25 -29.24 6.78
N ILE A 448 16.58 -28.21 7.29
CA ILE A 448 17.04 -26.83 7.22
C ILE A 448 17.69 -26.44 8.55
N VAL A 449 18.93 -25.97 8.45
CA VAL A 449 19.72 -25.42 9.56
C VAL A 449 20.03 -23.96 9.27
N ILE A 450 20.02 -23.12 10.31
CA ILE A 450 20.27 -21.69 10.21
C ILE A 450 21.70 -21.39 10.67
N ASP A 451 22.53 -20.89 9.76
CA ASP A 451 23.85 -20.35 10.07
C ASP A 451 23.69 -18.95 10.66
N CYS A 452 24.11 -18.76 11.91
CA CYS A 452 23.84 -17.52 12.63
C CYS A 452 24.92 -16.47 12.39
N PHE A 453 24.49 -15.22 12.34
CA PHE A 453 25.34 -14.06 12.20
C PHE A 453 25.17 -13.14 13.41
N GLU A 454 26.20 -12.35 13.68
CA GLU A 454 26.17 -11.29 14.67
C GLU A 454 26.44 -9.93 14.02
N ILE A 455 25.84 -8.88 14.57
CA ILE A 455 25.99 -7.51 14.07
C ILE A 455 27.34 -6.99 14.51
N ALA A 456 28.24 -6.76 13.55
CA ALA A 456 29.58 -6.24 13.80
C ALA A 456 29.59 -4.71 13.87
N SER A 457 28.87 -4.04 12.95
CA SER A 457 28.75 -2.58 12.94
C SER A 457 27.56 -2.12 12.09
N ILE A 458 27.22 -0.83 12.20
CA ILE A 458 26.17 -0.20 11.40
C ILE A 458 26.81 0.87 10.51
N ASP A 459 26.50 0.83 9.21
CA ASP A 459 26.86 1.91 8.29
C ASP A 459 25.62 2.77 8.03
N THR A 460 25.57 3.90 8.73
CA THR A 460 24.42 4.82 8.70
C THR A 460 24.27 5.50 7.35
N ALA A 461 25.38 5.77 6.66
CA ALA A 461 25.36 6.39 5.35
C ALA A 461 24.82 5.42 4.30
N LYS A 462 25.22 4.14 4.40
CA LYS A 462 24.80 3.09 3.46
C LYS A 462 23.45 2.46 3.78
N GLN A 463 22.91 2.67 4.98
CA GLN A 463 21.70 1.99 5.47
C GLN A 463 21.90 0.47 5.45
N THR A 464 22.99 0.01 6.06
CA THR A 464 23.31 -1.40 6.15
C THR A 464 23.80 -1.78 7.54
N LEU A 465 23.52 -3.03 7.93
CA LEU A 465 24.21 -3.67 9.05
C LEU A 465 25.31 -4.55 8.49
N LYS A 466 26.51 -4.45 9.05
CA LYS A 466 27.59 -5.39 8.77
C LYS A 466 27.47 -6.58 9.71
N ALA A 467 27.42 -7.76 9.15
CA ALA A 467 27.20 -9.00 9.86
C ALA A 467 28.39 -9.94 9.65
N ARG A 468 28.86 -10.58 10.72
CA ARG A 468 29.89 -11.63 10.67
C ARG A 468 29.29 -12.97 11.03
N LEU A 469 29.73 -14.01 10.32
CA LEU A 469 29.31 -15.38 10.56
C LEU A 469 29.83 -15.85 11.92
N THR A 470 28.96 -16.49 12.69
CA THR A 470 29.30 -17.09 13.99
C THR A 470 29.48 -18.61 13.85
N THR A 471 29.97 -19.26 14.89
CA THR A 471 30.04 -20.73 14.97
C THR A 471 28.69 -21.36 15.37
N THR A 472 27.68 -20.56 15.66
CA THR A 472 26.39 -21.02 16.18
C THR A 472 25.45 -21.37 15.05
N THR A 473 24.77 -22.50 15.16
CA THR A 473 23.74 -22.94 14.23
C THR A 473 22.51 -23.42 14.98
N PHE A 474 21.33 -23.29 14.37
CA PHE A 474 20.07 -23.77 14.94
C PHE A 474 19.25 -24.56 13.91
N PRO A 475 18.65 -25.70 14.29
CA PRO A 475 17.63 -26.35 13.48
C PRO A 475 16.41 -25.44 13.31
N LEU A 476 15.83 -25.37 12.11
CA LEU A 476 14.65 -24.51 11.84
C LEU A 476 13.46 -24.87 12.75
N GLN A 477 13.32 -26.13 13.16
CA GLN A 477 12.22 -26.59 14.02
C GLN A 477 12.22 -25.95 15.43
N GLN A 478 13.37 -25.42 15.87
CA GLN A 478 13.52 -24.74 17.15
C GLN A 478 13.26 -23.23 17.03
N LEU A 479 12.94 -22.73 15.84
CA LEU A 479 12.87 -21.31 15.53
C LEU A 479 11.50 -20.90 14.99
N THR A 480 11.06 -19.72 15.38
CA THR A 480 9.94 -19.02 14.74
C THR A 480 10.50 -17.94 13.83
N THR A 481 10.02 -17.88 12.58
CA THR A 481 10.43 -16.85 11.61
C THR A 481 9.71 -15.55 11.91
N GLU A 482 10.48 -14.50 12.19
CA GLU A 482 9.96 -13.17 12.53
C GLU A 482 9.97 -12.24 11.32
N LEU A 483 11.08 -12.27 10.55
CA LEU A 483 11.26 -11.37 9.42
C LEU A 483 12.24 -11.94 8.38
N ILE A 484 11.85 -11.96 7.10
CA ILE A 484 12.79 -12.24 6.01
C ILE A 484 13.63 -10.99 5.72
N ILE A 485 14.96 -11.10 5.74
CA ILE A 485 15.92 -10.01 5.50
C ILE A 485 16.64 -10.20 4.15
N ASP A 486 17.39 -9.20 3.67
CA ASP A 486 18.24 -9.29 2.47
C ASP A 486 19.69 -9.13 2.92
N MET A 487 20.51 -10.14 2.64
CA MET A 487 21.90 -10.24 3.08
C MET A 487 22.77 -10.92 2.00
N HIS A 488 22.69 -10.42 0.76
CA HIS A 488 23.39 -11.03 -0.39
C HIS A 488 24.75 -10.44 -0.71
N LEU A 489 25.01 -9.22 -0.26
CA LEU A 489 26.25 -8.53 -0.57
C LEU A 489 27.24 -8.70 0.57
N SER A 490 28.52 -8.70 0.23
CA SER A 490 29.61 -8.66 1.19
C SER A 490 30.49 -7.46 0.89
N ASP A 491 31.12 -6.90 1.92
CA ASP A 491 32.16 -5.88 1.73
C ASP A 491 33.54 -6.51 1.47
N ASP A 492 34.52 -5.67 1.17
CA ASP A 492 35.90 -6.08 0.88
C ASP A 492 36.59 -6.80 2.04
N GLN A 493 36.04 -6.67 3.26
CA GLN A 493 36.53 -7.34 4.47
C GLN A 493 35.82 -8.67 4.74
N GLY A 494 34.87 -9.06 3.88
CA GLY A 494 34.11 -10.30 3.99
C GLY A 494 32.90 -10.25 4.92
N TYR A 495 32.55 -9.06 5.45
CA TYR A 495 31.31 -8.90 6.22
C TYR A 495 30.11 -8.99 5.29
N GLN A 496 29.08 -9.71 5.71
CA GLN A 496 27.80 -9.71 5.03
C GLN A 496 27.05 -8.40 5.30
N LEU A 497 26.41 -7.85 4.29
CA LEU A 497 25.68 -6.60 4.36
C LEU A 497 24.18 -6.88 4.43
N VAL A 498 23.58 -6.63 5.58
CA VAL A 498 22.13 -6.67 5.75
C VAL A 498 21.54 -5.37 5.21
N ASN A 499 20.70 -5.49 4.19
CA ASN A 499 19.99 -4.38 3.57
C ASN A 499 18.80 -3.94 4.44
N VAL A 500 18.96 -2.85 5.21
CA VAL A 500 17.85 -2.34 6.04
C VAL A 500 16.77 -1.62 5.24
N CYS A 501 17.02 -1.33 3.95
CA CYS A 501 16.00 -0.78 3.05
C CYS A 501 14.95 -1.83 2.65
N LYS A 502 15.18 -3.11 2.92
CA LYS A 502 14.18 -4.16 2.69
C LYS A 502 12.96 -3.95 3.58
N PHE A 503 11.81 -4.37 3.06
CA PHE A 503 10.51 -4.30 3.69
C PHE A 503 10.60 -4.83 5.15
N SER A 504 10.26 -3.96 6.11
CA SER A 504 10.13 -4.17 7.55
C SER A 504 11.45 -4.33 8.29
N SER A 505 12.57 -4.41 7.57
CA SER A 505 13.90 -4.59 8.16
C SER A 505 14.29 -3.40 9.03
N TYR A 506 14.18 -2.16 8.51
CA TYR A 506 14.52 -0.97 9.29
C TYR A 506 13.82 -0.92 10.66
N TRP A 507 12.48 -1.03 10.70
CA TRP A 507 11.72 -0.92 11.95
C TRP A 507 11.91 -2.12 12.87
N PHE A 508 11.99 -3.33 12.33
CA PHE A 508 12.23 -4.50 13.14
C PHE A 508 13.57 -4.38 13.88
N PHE A 509 14.64 -4.05 13.15
CA PHE A 509 15.93 -3.80 13.78
C PHE A 509 15.87 -2.56 14.69
N SER A 510 15.09 -1.54 14.36
CA SER A 510 14.90 -0.33 15.18
C SER A 510 14.31 -0.60 16.56
N GLU A 511 13.22 -1.35 16.59
CA GLU A 511 12.42 -1.58 17.79
C GLU A 511 12.98 -2.75 18.63
N HIS A 512 13.70 -3.67 17.97
CA HIS A 512 14.16 -4.90 18.61
C HIS A 512 15.68 -5.00 18.70
N PHE A 513 16.41 -3.92 18.47
CA PHE A 513 17.89 -3.97 18.46
C PHE A 513 18.48 -4.51 19.77
N SER A 514 17.91 -4.12 20.91
CA SER A 514 18.32 -4.56 22.25
C SER A 514 18.06 -6.04 22.53
N ASN A 515 17.24 -6.68 21.71
CA ASN A 515 16.80 -8.07 21.85
C ASN A 515 17.70 -9.06 21.06
N PHE A 516 18.72 -8.56 20.35
CA PHE A 516 19.72 -9.41 19.68
C PHE A 516 20.84 -9.84 20.63
N LEU A 517 21.23 -11.11 20.56
CA LEU A 517 22.20 -11.74 21.46
C LEU A 517 23.58 -11.04 21.56
N HIS A 518 24.05 -10.46 20.46
CA HIS A 518 25.37 -9.83 20.34
C HIS A 518 25.23 -8.30 20.13
N TYR A 519 24.92 -7.58 21.21
CA TYR A 519 24.62 -6.14 21.22
C TYR A 519 25.74 -5.30 21.87
N SER A 520 25.98 -4.09 21.35
CA SER A 520 26.72 -3.02 22.04
C SER A 520 25.90 -1.70 22.08
N ASP A 521 26.01 -0.94 23.18
CA ASP A 521 25.24 0.30 23.40
C ASP A 521 25.48 1.38 22.32
N GLU A 522 26.67 1.39 21.72
CA GLU A 522 27.06 2.32 20.65
C GLU A 522 26.22 2.16 19.37
N LEU A 523 25.66 0.96 19.13
CA LEU A 523 24.87 0.65 17.94
C LEU A 523 23.40 1.12 18.04
N SER A 524 22.87 1.35 19.25
CA SER A 524 21.49 1.79 19.46
C SER A 524 21.24 3.26 19.07
N ALA A 525 22.29 4.08 18.99
CA ALA A 525 22.19 5.50 18.64
C ALA A 525 21.76 5.73 17.17
N PHE A 526 21.72 4.67 16.33
CA PHE A 526 21.26 4.70 14.94
C PHE A 526 19.74 4.89 14.81
N PHE A 527 18.97 4.27 15.71
CA PHE A 527 17.51 4.25 15.66
C PHE A 527 16.86 5.29 16.56
N ASN A 528 17.59 5.74 17.58
CA ASN A 528 17.17 6.82 18.47
C ASN A 528 17.58 8.18 17.91
N ARG A 529 16.75 8.76 17.04
CA ARG A 529 16.62 10.22 16.89
C ARG A 529 15.14 10.57 16.71
N PRO A 530 14.69 11.70 17.29
CA PRO A 530 13.34 11.94 17.80
C PRO A 530 12.22 11.89 16.75
#